data_AF-D5MF11-F1
#
_entry.id   AF-D5MF11-F1
#
_cell.length_a   1.000
_cell.length_b   1.000
_cell.length_c   1.000
_cell.angle_alpha   90.00
_cell.angle_beta   90.00
_cell.angle_gamma   90.00
#
_symmetry.space_group_name_H-M   'P 1'
#
loop_
_entity.id
_entity.type
_entity.pdbx_description
1 polymer ?
#
loop_
_entity_poly.entity_id
_entity_poly.type
_entity_poly.pdbx_seq_one_letter_code
_entity_poly.pdbx_strand_id
1 'polypeptide(L)'
;MPPWLNLATTAFVSVLAYAPTLFIQGQWHYEVNHHEFRKAFIEQTSIVLGSNCSTRLQFNATQDSKGSTGMIALEFTVSPITRITGFDFAYFEGPGAPAEDHKLMKITVTKAGTPAVHMLSLGGWLSADVNDGFVFSASHHTRNTQGHVRKVITQVLQGADSIEVAVIDGRNRAIVLSATFPLTGAQPIFEALLKGI
;
A
#
# COMPACT_ATOMS: atom_id res chain seq x y z
N MET A 1 -30.67 65.39 -13.96
CA MET A 1 -31.01 64.36 -14.97
C MET A 1 -29.79 63.46 -15.15
N PRO A 2 -29.96 62.13 -15.19
CA PRO A 2 -28.97 61.11 -14.74
C PRO A 2 -28.08 60.60 -15.91
N PRO A 3 -27.07 59.72 -15.71
CA PRO A 3 -27.33 58.29 -15.44
C PRO A 3 -26.40 57.57 -14.43
N TRP A 4 -27.06 56.84 -13.52
CA TRP A 4 -26.85 55.44 -13.13
C TRP A 4 -25.45 54.79 -13.26
N LEU A 5 -24.84 54.50 -12.11
CA LEU A 5 -23.74 53.55 -11.94
C LEU A 5 -24.25 52.11 -12.06
N ASN A 6 -23.80 51.38 -13.07
CA ASN A 6 -23.96 49.94 -13.17
C ASN A 6 -22.93 49.25 -12.26
N LEU A 7 -23.39 48.62 -11.18
CA LEU A 7 -22.63 47.65 -10.41
C LEU A 7 -22.64 46.32 -11.17
N ALA A 8 -21.55 46.03 -11.89
CA ALA A 8 -21.32 44.70 -12.44
C ALA A 8 -20.89 43.75 -11.32
N THR A 9 -21.84 43.05 -10.73
CA THR A 9 -21.61 41.94 -9.80
C THR A 9 -20.90 40.82 -10.56
N THR A 10 -19.58 40.74 -10.42
CA THR A 10 -18.81 39.62 -10.97
C THR A 10 -19.01 38.43 -10.05
N ALA A 11 -19.87 37.50 -10.46
CA ALA A 11 -20.00 36.20 -9.81
C ALA A 11 -18.69 35.44 -10.02
N PHE A 12 -17.90 35.26 -8.96
CA PHE A 12 -16.82 34.28 -8.96
C PHE A 12 -17.46 32.88 -8.96
N VAL A 13 -17.52 32.28 -10.15
CA VAL A 13 -17.73 30.84 -10.27
C VAL A 13 -16.42 30.17 -9.89
N SER A 14 -16.29 29.78 -8.61
CA SER A 14 -15.24 28.89 -8.17
C SER A 14 -15.49 27.51 -8.77
N VAL A 15 -14.89 27.24 -9.92
CA VAL A 15 -14.67 25.87 -10.38
C VAL A 15 -13.76 25.22 -9.35
N LEU A 16 -14.30 24.31 -8.55
CA LEU A 16 -13.50 23.37 -7.76
C LEU A 16 -12.72 22.52 -8.76
N ALA A 17 -11.57 23.03 -9.20
CA ALA A 17 -10.56 22.20 -9.82
C ALA A 17 -10.21 21.13 -8.79
N TYR A 18 -10.39 19.86 -9.17
CA TYR A 18 -9.83 18.73 -8.43
C TYR A 18 -8.33 18.97 -8.34
N ALA A 19 -7.86 19.54 -7.23
CA ALA A 19 -6.45 19.62 -6.97
C ALA A 19 -5.95 18.17 -6.89
N PRO A 20 -4.91 17.79 -7.65
CA PRO A 20 -4.27 16.50 -7.42
C PRO A 20 -3.82 16.49 -5.97
N THR A 21 -4.27 15.51 -5.21
CA THR A 21 -3.79 15.30 -3.84
C THR A 21 -2.28 15.11 -3.92
N LEU A 22 -1.52 16.13 -3.53
CA LEU A 22 -0.07 16.07 -3.49
C LEU A 22 0.31 15.18 -2.30
N PHE A 23 0.54 13.90 -2.56
CA PHE A 23 1.06 12.99 -1.56
C PHE A 23 2.50 13.38 -1.22
N ILE A 24 2.73 13.70 0.06
CA ILE A 24 4.08 13.89 0.57
C ILE A 24 4.73 12.50 0.59
N GLN A 25 5.78 12.34 -0.22
CA GLN A 25 6.59 11.12 -0.26
C GLN A 25 7.21 10.85 1.11
N GLY A 26 7.27 9.58 1.51
CA GLY A 26 7.83 9.15 2.79
C GLY A 26 6.93 9.40 4.01
N GLN A 27 5.66 9.75 3.81
CA GLN A 27 4.67 9.89 4.89
C GLN A 27 3.52 8.90 4.73
N TRP A 28 2.93 8.50 5.85
CA TRP A 28 1.74 7.66 5.89
C TRP A 28 0.48 8.48 5.66
N HIS A 29 -0.38 7.95 4.80
CA HIS A 29 -1.66 8.52 4.40
C HIS A 29 -2.79 7.55 4.77
N TYR A 30 -3.96 8.11 5.08
CA TYR A 30 -5.18 7.35 5.32
C TYR A 30 -6.26 7.80 4.35
N GLU A 31 -6.95 6.84 3.73
CA GLU A 31 -8.10 7.10 2.87
C GLU A 31 -9.25 6.15 3.22
N VAL A 32 -10.48 6.63 3.03
CA VAL A 32 -11.69 5.82 3.11
C VAL A 32 -12.60 6.17 1.92
N ASN A 33 -13.09 5.16 1.20
CA ASN A 33 -14.03 5.38 0.11
C ASN A 33 -15.50 5.26 0.57
N HIS A 34 -16.43 5.56 -0.33
CA HIS A 34 -17.88 5.51 -0.08
C HIS A 34 -18.42 4.10 0.25
N HIS A 35 -17.62 3.05 0.07
CA HIS A 35 -17.95 1.66 0.40
C HIS A 35 -17.23 1.18 1.67
N GLU A 36 -16.76 2.11 2.51
CA GLU A 36 -16.00 1.86 3.75
C GLU A 36 -14.70 1.06 3.54
N PHE A 37 -14.18 1.02 2.31
CA PHE A 37 -12.86 0.50 2.02
C PHE A 37 -11.82 1.47 2.59
N ARG A 38 -11.04 1.01 3.55
CA ARG A 38 -10.01 1.80 4.23
C ARG A 38 -8.64 1.45 3.70
N LYS A 39 -7.81 2.47 3.48
CA LYS A 39 -6.43 2.36 3.02
C LYS A 39 -5.50 3.08 4.00
N ALA A 40 -4.40 2.43 4.36
CA ALA A 40 -3.26 3.06 4.99
C ALA A 40 -2.05 2.83 4.09
N PHE A 41 -1.40 3.87 3.59
CA PHE A 41 -0.29 3.68 2.66
C PHE A 41 0.80 4.73 2.80
N ILE A 42 1.99 4.36 2.34
CA ILE A 42 3.16 5.22 2.21
C ILE A 42 3.76 4.98 0.84
N GLU A 43 4.16 6.04 0.17
CA GLU A 43 4.89 5.99 -1.10
C GLU A 43 6.21 6.71 -0.96
N GLN A 44 7.28 6.13 -1.50
CA GLN A 44 8.61 6.72 -1.52
C GLN A 44 9.39 6.26 -2.75
N THR A 45 10.45 6.98 -3.08
CA THR A 45 11.47 6.49 -4.02
C THR A 45 12.44 5.56 -3.29
N SER A 46 12.71 4.39 -3.87
CA SER A 46 13.65 3.39 -3.36
C SER A 46 14.57 2.87 -4.47
N ILE A 47 15.77 2.41 -4.10
CA ILE A 47 16.62 1.63 -4.99
C ILE A 47 16.21 0.16 -4.88
N VAL A 48 15.73 -0.41 -5.98
CA VAL A 48 15.26 -1.79 -6.04
C VAL A 48 16.04 -2.49 -7.14
N LEU A 49 16.81 -3.54 -6.79
CA LEU A 49 17.67 -4.28 -7.72
C LEU A 49 18.56 -3.36 -8.60
N GLY A 50 19.08 -2.28 -8.00
CA GLY A 50 19.94 -1.31 -8.67
C GLY A 50 19.22 -0.20 -9.45
N SER A 51 17.89 -0.23 -9.52
CA SER A 51 17.08 0.76 -10.24
C SER A 51 16.35 1.72 -9.28
N ASN A 52 16.28 3.00 -9.64
CA ASN A 52 15.43 3.97 -8.95
C ASN A 52 13.96 3.71 -9.31
N CYS A 53 13.16 3.36 -8.31
CA CYS A 53 11.75 3.03 -8.45
C CYS A 53 10.89 3.84 -7.46
N SER A 54 9.67 4.20 -7.85
CA SER A 54 8.60 4.48 -6.89
C SER A 54 8.15 3.17 -6.28
N THR A 55 8.03 3.15 -4.96
CA THR A 55 7.61 2.00 -4.17
C THR A 55 6.51 2.43 -3.22
N ARG A 56 5.44 1.64 -3.14
CA ARG A 56 4.32 1.89 -2.24
C ARG A 56 4.06 0.67 -1.39
N LEU A 57 3.94 0.88 -0.08
CA LEU A 57 3.37 -0.10 0.84
C LEU A 57 1.97 0.37 1.21
N GLN A 58 0.98 -0.49 1.04
CA GLN A 58 -0.42 -0.20 1.30
C GLN A 58 -1.06 -1.33 2.09
N PHE A 59 -1.86 -0.98 3.07
CA PHE A 59 -2.73 -1.88 3.79
C PHE A 59 -4.17 -1.51 3.48
N ASN A 60 -4.93 -2.50 3.05
CA ASN A 60 -6.35 -2.36 2.76
C ASN A 60 -7.17 -3.10 3.81
N ALA A 61 -8.27 -2.52 4.22
CA ALA A 61 -9.20 -3.16 5.13
C ALA A 61 -10.65 -2.94 4.68
N THR A 62 -11.41 -4.03 4.60
CA THR A 62 -12.84 -4.03 4.27
C THR A 62 -13.64 -4.73 5.33
N GLN A 63 -14.90 -4.35 5.45
CA GLN A 63 -15.87 -5.03 6.28
C GLN A 63 -17.25 -4.88 5.66
N ASP A 64 -18.05 -5.94 5.69
CA ASP A 64 -19.45 -5.85 5.30
C ASP A 64 -20.25 -5.02 6.30
N SER A 65 -21.43 -4.56 5.86
CA SER A 65 -22.34 -3.74 6.67
C SER A 65 -22.87 -4.42 7.93
N LYS A 66 -22.64 -5.73 8.11
CA LYS A 66 -23.04 -6.51 9.28
C LYS A 66 -21.86 -6.79 10.22
N GLY A 67 -20.67 -6.27 9.91
CA GLY A 67 -19.44 -6.57 10.65
C GLY A 67 -18.97 -8.02 10.52
N SER A 68 -19.57 -8.80 9.61
CA SER A 68 -19.54 -10.26 9.63
C SER A 68 -18.53 -10.89 8.65
N THR A 69 -18.16 -10.18 7.60
CA THR A 69 -17.15 -10.62 6.63
C THR A 69 -16.29 -9.44 6.23
N GLY A 70 -15.03 -9.68 5.91
CA GLY A 70 -14.08 -8.63 5.57
C GLY A 70 -12.71 -9.19 5.25
N MET A 71 -11.89 -8.39 4.58
CA MET A 71 -10.53 -8.73 4.20
C MET A 71 -9.55 -7.67 4.69
N ILE A 72 -8.37 -8.12 5.11
CA ILE A 72 -7.20 -7.27 5.29
C ILE A 72 -6.16 -7.71 4.26
N ALA A 73 -5.64 -6.78 3.48
CA ALA A 73 -4.58 -7.03 2.52
C ALA A 73 -3.37 -6.13 2.79
N LEU A 74 -2.19 -6.67 2.52
CA LEU A 74 -0.93 -5.94 2.38
C LEU A 74 -0.56 -5.97 0.90
N GLU A 75 -0.40 -4.79 0.32
CA GLU A 75 0.00 -4.58 -1.07
C GLU A 75 1.34 -3.86 -1.12
N PHE A 76 2.24 -4.35 -1.96
CA PHE A 76 3.51 -3.74 -2.26
C PHE A 76 3.60 -3.48 -3.75
N THR A 77 3.64 -2.20 -4.13
CA THR A 77 3.69 -1.77 -5.53
C THR A 77 5.06 -1.24 -5.86
N VAL A 78 5.56 -1.59 -7.04
CA VAL A 78 6.85 -1.13 -7.58
C VAL A 78 6.65 -0.63 -9.00
N SER A 79 7.22 0.52 -9.32
CA SER A 79 7.19 1.13 -10.67
C SER A 79 8.45 1.96 -10.91
N PRO A 80 8.96 2.09 -12.14
CA PRO A 80 8.57 1.33 -13.34
C PRO A 80 9.19 -0.07 -13.35
N ILE A 81 8.40 -1.11 -13.59
CA ILE A 81 8.90 -2.49 -13.63
C ILE A 81 9.76 -2.78 -14.86
N THR A 82 9.59 -2.05 -15.96
CA THR A 82 10.43 -2.18 -17.17
C THR A 82 11.90 -1.84 -16.92
N ARG A 83 12.23 -1.15 -15.82
CA ARG A 83 13.61 -0.84 -15.42
C ARG A 83 14.22 -1.87 -14.49
N ILE A 84 13.47 -2.87 -14.05
CA ILE A 84 13.95 -3.91 -13.14
C ILE A 84 14.32 -5.13 -13.98
N THR A 85 15.61 -5.42 -14.05
CA THR A 85 16.11 -6.56 -14.84
C THR A 85 16.33 -7.78 -13.95
N GLY A 86 16.11 -8.97 -14.52
CA GLY A 86 16.38 -10.25 -13.85
C GLY A 86 15.29 -10.76 -12.90
N PHE A 87 14.26 -9.97 -12.60
CA PHE A 87 13.12 -10.40 -11.80
C PHE A 87 11.96 -10.88 -12.69
N ASP A 88 11.38 -12.04 -12.40
CA ASP A 88 10.28 -12.65 -13.15
C ASP A 88 8.91 -12.26 -12.59
N PHE A 89 8.41 -11.09 -13.01
CA PHE A 89 7.07 -10.61 -12.63
C PHE A 89 5.94 -11.54 -13.09
N ALA A 90 6.11 -12.21 -14.24
CA ALA A 90 5.11 -13.12 -14.80
C ALA A 90 4.89 -14.35 -13.92
N TYR A 91 5.84 -14.72 -13.07
CA TYR A 91 5.69 -15.81 -12.09
C TYR A 91 4.59 -15.52 -11.05
N PHE A 92 4.26 -14.25 -10.84
CA PHE A 92 3.29 -13.80 -9.84
C PHE A 92 1.96 -13.34 -10.44
N GLU A 93 1.89 -13.16 -11.77
CA GLU A 93 0.80 -12.44 -12.41
C GLU A 93 -0.47 -13.30 -12.59
N GLY A 94 -1.56 -12.86 -11.94
CA GLY A 94 -2.91 -13.35 -12.17
C GLY A 94 -3.32 -14.61 -11.40
N PRO A 95 -4.57 -15.05 -11.55
CA PRO A 95 -5.09 -16.23 -10.88
C PRO A 95 -4.41 -17.52 -11.37
N GLY A 96 -4.05 -18.40 -10.43
CA GLY A 96 -3.34 -19.64 -10.73
C GLY A 96 -1.87 -19.44 -11.08
N ALA A 97 -1.31 -18.26 -10.80
CA ALA A 97 0.10 -18.00 -11.00
C ALA A 97 0.95 -18.99 -10.18
N PRO A 98 2.12 -19.42 -10.69
CA PRO A 98 3.01 -20.34 -9.98
C PRO A 98 3.43 -19.88 -8.57
N ALA A 99 3.29 -18.60 -8.22
CA ALA A 99 3.59 -18.06 -6.90
C ALA A 99 2.57 -18.39 -5.80
N GLU A 100 1.31 -18.70 -6.13
CA GLU A 100 0.19 -18.71 -5.15
C GLU A 100 0.44 -19.64 -3.94
N ASP A 101 1.05 -20.80 -4.17
CA ASP A 101 1.32 -21.80 -3.12
C ASP A 101 2.68 -21.61 -2.42
N HIS A 102 3.45 -20.59 -2.79
CA HIS A 102 4.79 -20.35 -2.27
C HIS A 102 4.85 -19.12 -1.37
N LYS A 103 5.51 -19.28 -0.21
CA LYS A 103 5.81 -18.17 0.69
C LYS A 103 7.00 -17.36 0.19
N LEU A 104 6.74 -16.46 -0.76
CA LEU A 104 7.78 -15.67 -1.45
C LEU A 104 7.83 -14.21 -0.98
N MET A 105 6.88 -13.75 -0.16
CA MET A 105 6.94 -12.42 0.46
C MET A 105 7.42 -12.52 1.90
N LYS A 106 8.54 -11.87 2.19
CA LYS A 106 9.10 -11.71 3.53
C LYS A 106 8.81 -10.29 4.02
N ILE A 107 8.14 -10.19 5.17
CA ILE A 107 7.91 -8.93 5.88
C ILE A 107 8.75 -8.93 7.14
N THR A 108 9.66 -7.96 7.26
CA THR A 108 10.44 -7.75 8.49
C THR A 108 9.94 -6.49 9.18
N VAL A 109 9.38 -6.63 10.37
CA VAL A 109 8.99 -5.49 11.21
C VAL A 109 10.05 -5.30 12.28
N THR A 110 10.66 -4.11 12.35
CA THR A 110 11.75 -3.84 13.31
C THR A 110 11.27 -2.91 14.41
N LYS A 111 11.54 -3.26 15.67
CA LYS A 111 11.30 -2.40 16.83
C LYS A 111 12.53 -2.38 17.73
N ALA A 112 13.07 -1.20 18.01
CA ALA A 112 14.28 -0.99 18.80
C ALA A 112 15.43 -1.92 18.37
N GLY A 113 15.64 -2.06 17.06
CA GLY A 113 16.65 -2.93 16.46
C GLY A 113 16.34 -4.43 16.51
N THR A 114 15.21 -4.86 17.07
CA THR A 114 14.79 -6.27 17.10
C THR A 114 13.86 -6.58 15.92
N PRO A 115 14.26 -7.47 14.99
CA PRO A 115 13.42 -7.83 13.85
C PRO A 115 12.44 -8.95 14.19
N ALA A 116 11.21 -8.84 13.69
CA ALA A 116 10.24 -9.92 13.61
C ALA A 116 9.91 -10.22 12.14
N VAL A 117 9.99 -11.49 11.74
CA VAL A 117 9.88 -11.91 10.34
C VAL A 117 8.59 -12.69 10.11
N HIS A 118 7.87 -12.34 9.05
CA HIS A 118 6.69 -13.06 8.57
C HIS A 118 6.89 -13.47 7.11
N MET A 119 6.59 -14.73 6.81
CA MET A 119 6.63 -15.26 5.45
C MET A 119 5.20 -15.47 4.94
N LEU A 120 4.83 -14.79 3.87
CA LEU A 120 3.49 -14.79 3.29
C LEU A 120 3.52 -15.36 1.87
N SER A 121 2.46 -16.09 1.53
CA SER A 121 2.10 -16.33 0.13
C SER A 121 1.49 -15.08 -0.46
N LEU A 122 1.66 -14.89 -1.77
CA LEU A 122 1.19 -13.71 -2.48
C LEU A 122 0.79 -14.05 -3.91
N GLY A 123 -0.06 -13.21 -4.49
CA GLY A 123 -0.23 -13.08 -5.92
C GLY A 123 0.19 -11.68 -6.38
N GLY A 124 0.08 -11.40 -7.67
CA GLY A 124 0.34 -10.07 -8.20
C GLY A 124 -0.36 -9.77 -9.52
N TRP A 125 -0.31 -8.51 -9.92
CA TRP A 125 -0.92 -8.00 -11.14
C TRP A 125 -0.30 -6.68 -11.57
N LEU A 126 -0.45 -6.34 -12.85
CA LEU A 126 -0.16 -5.00 -13.36
C LEU A 126 -1.16 -3.99 -12.79
N SER A 127 -0.63 -2.90 -12.20
CA SER A 127 -1.43 -1.85 -11.59
C SER A 127 -2.23 -1.08 -12.63
N ALA A 128 -3.53 -0.87 -12.36
CA ALA A 128 -4.36 0.04 -13.16
C ALA A 128 -4.13 1.52 -12.78
N ASP A 129 -3.69 1.78 -11.55
CA ASP A 129 -3.57 3.14 -10.99
C ASP A 129 -2.14 3.71 -11.11
N VAL A 130 -1.14 2.83 -11.28
CA VAL A 130 0.28 3.21 -11.34
C VAL A 130 0.84 2.76 -12.68
N ASN A 131 1.18 3.73 -13.52
CA ASN A 131 1.78 3.45 -14.82
C ASN A 131 3.05 2.60 -14.66
N ASP A 132 3.16 1.54 -15.46
CA ASP A 132 4.24 0.55 -15.39
C ASP A 132 4.49 0.01 -13.97
N GLY A 133 3.41 -0.12 -13.18
CA GLY A 133 3.46 -0.62 -11.82
C GLY A 133 3.05 -2.09 -11.75
N PHE A 134 3.72 -2.85 -10.88
CA PHE A 134 3.28 -4.19 -10.50
C PHE A 134 2.94 -4.20 -9.01
N VAL A 135 1.81 -4.79 -8.65
CA VAL A 135 1.34 -4.94 -7.28
C VAL A 135 1.53 -6.38 -6.85
N PHE A 136 2.20 -6.58 -5.72
CA PHE A 136 2.25 -7.84 -4.99
C PHE A 136 1.28 -7.76 -3.82
N SER A 137 0.42 -8.76 -3.63
CA SER A 137 -0.60 -8.73 -2.58
C SER A 137 -0.69 -10.02 -1.79
N ALA A 138 -0.76 -9.87 -0.47
CA ALA A 138 -1.09 -10.93 0.46
C ALA A 138 -2.33 -10.53 1.25
N SER A 139 -3.37 -11.36 1.27
CA SER A 139 -4.63 -11.05 1.93
C SER A 139 -5.08 -12.14 2.89
N HIS A 140 -5.80 -11.74 3.94
CA HIS A 140 -6.38 -12.63 4.93
C HIS A 140 -7.79 -12.14 5.30
N HIS A 141 -8.67 -13.04 5.71
CA HIS A 141 -9.94 -12.66 6.31
C HIS A 141 -9.73 -11.85 7.59
N THR A 142 -10.50 -10.78 7.79
CA THR A 142 -10.41 -9.90 8.97
C THR A 142 -10.55 -10.64 10.29
N ARG A 143 -11.44 -11.65 10.33
CA ARG A 143 -11.70 -12.51 11.50
C ARG A 143 -10.53 -13.42 11.86
N ASN A 144 -9.59 -13.65 10.94
CA ASN A 144 -8.41 -14.44 11.24
C ASN A 144 -7.41 -13.58 12.03
N THR A 145 -7.59 -13.51 13.34
CA THR A 145 -6.71 -12.78 14.26
C THR A 145 -5.29 -13.34 14.30
N GLN A 146 -5.08 -14.55 13.78
CA GLN A 146 -3.77 -15.19 13.67
C GLN A 146 -3.10 -15.00 12.29
N GLY A 147 -3.79 -14.34 11.35
CA GLY A 147 -3.27 -14.06 10.01
C GLY A 147 -2.02 -13.20 10.04
N HIS A 148 -1.06 -13.48 9.16
CA HIS A 148 0.23 -12.79 9.16
C HIS A 148 0.10 -11.29 8.94
N VAL A 149 -0.81 -10.84 8.07
CA VAL A 149 -1.06 -9.41 7.85
C VAL A 149 -1.57 -8.73 9.12
N ARG A 150 -2.46 -9.37 9.87
CA ARG A 150 -2.96 -8.82 11.15
C ARG A 150 -1.83 -8.76 12.20
N LYS A 151 -0.95 -9.75 12.25
CA LYS A 151 0.24 -9.73 13.13
C LYS A 151 1.20 -8.58 12.79
N VAL A 152 1.45 -8.33 11.50
CA VAL A 152 2.24 -7.18 11.03
C VAL A 152 1.61 -5.87 11.53
N ILE A 153 0.31 -5.68 11.31
CA ILE A 153 -0.40 -4.48 11.78
C ILE A 153 -0.31 -4.33 13.31
N THR A 154 -0.50 -5.42 14.07
CA THR A 154 -0.38 -5.39 15.53
C THR A 154 1.01 -4.93 15.97
N GLN A 155 2.07 -5.33 15.27
CA GLN A 155 3.43 -4.89 15.59
C GLN A 155 3.66 -3.41 15.27
N VAL A 156 3.05 -2.89 14.20
CA VAL A 156 3.03 -1.44 13.91
C VAL A 156 2.39 -0.69 15.07
N LEU A 157 1.20 -1.13 15.50
CA LEU A 157 0.47 -0.53 16.62
C LEU A 157 1.21 -0.62 17.96
N GLN A 158 2.12 -1.59 18.10
CA GLN A 158 3.01 -1.71 19.26
C GLN A 158 4.23 -0.77 19.18
N GLY A 159 4.29 0.14 18.20
CA GLY A 159 5.36 1.13 18.06
C GLY A 159 6.61 0.54 17.42
N ALA A 160 6.45 -0.17 16.31
CA ALA A 160 7.59 -0.55 15.46
C ALA A 160 8.16 0.68 14.72
N ASP A 161 9.44 0.62 14.36
CA ASP A 161 10.19 1.72 13.74
C ASP A 161 10.13 1.64 12.21
N SER A 162 10.15 0.43 11.64
CA SER A 162 10.16 0.22 10.19
C SER A 162 9.54 -1.11 9.77
N ILE A 163 9.14 -1.17 8.50
CA ILE A 163 8.77 -2.40 7.79
C ILE A 163 9.64 -2.54 6.55
N GLU A 164 10.35 -3.65 6.42
CA GLU A 164 10.92 -4.10 5.15
C GLU A 164 9.95 -5.08 4.48
N VAL A 165 9.66 -4.84 3.20
CA VAL A 165 9.00 -5.80 2.32
C VAL A 165 10.04 -6.33 1.35
N ALA A 166 10.14 -7.65 1.26
CA ALA A 166 11.01 -8.33 0.32
C ALA A 166 10.23 -9.43 -0.42
N VAL A 167 10.24 -9.40 -1.75
CA VAL A 167 9.67 -10.43 -2.62
C VAL A 167 10.82 -11.21 -3.25
N ILE A 168 10.83 -12.51 -2.98
CA ILE A 168 11.83 -13.45 -3.49
C ILE A 168 11.36 -13.94 -4.85
N ASP A 169 12.23 -13.84 -5.87
CA ASP A 169 11.92 -14.34 -7.21
C ASP A 169 11.58 -15.84 -7.19
N GLY A 170 10.54 -16.21 -7.94
CA GLY A 170 10.00 -17.57 -7.95
C GLY A 170 10.92 -18.59 -8.62
N ARG A 171 11.66 -18.19 -9.67
CA ARG A 171 12.54 -19.07 -10.43
C ARG A 171 13.97 -19.07 -9.90
N ASN A 172 14.48 -17.90 -9.52
CA ASN A 172 15.82 -17.69 -9.00
C ASN A 172 15.78 -17.01 -7.63
N ARG A 173 15.67 -17.81 -6.57
CA ARG A 173 15.52 -17.34 -5.19
C ARG A 173 16.70 -16.51 -4.64
N ALA A 174 17.79 -16.37 -5.37
CA ALA A 174 18.87 -15.44 -5.02
C ALA A 174 18.51 -13.98 -5.34
N ILE A 175 17.52 -13.76 -6.21
CA ILE A 175 17.04 -12.43 -6.59
C ILE A 175 15.91 -12.03 -5.64
N VAL A 176 16.09 -10.89 -4.98
CA VAL A 176 15.14 -10.36 -4.00
C VAL A 176 14.85 -8.90 -4.31
N LEU A 177 13.58 -8.61 -4.54
CA LEU A 177 13.05 -7.27 -4.71
C LEU A 177 12.64 -6.74 -3.33
N SER A 178 13.26 -5.68 -2.82
CA SER A 178 12.94 -5.18 -1.47
C SER A 178 12.90 -3.66 -1.35
N ALA A 179 12.08 -3.18 -0.42
CA ALA A 179 12.05 -1.79 0.04
C ALA A 179 11.74 -1.72 1.54
N THR A 180 12.28 -0.69 2.21
CA THR A 180 12.07 -0.45 3.65
C THR A 180 11.35 0.87 3.86
N PHE A 181 10.27 0.82 4.63
CA PHE A 181 9.39 1.94 4.91
C PHE A 181 9.48 2.36 6.38
N PRO A 182 9.64 3.65 6.68
CA PRO A 182 9.59 4.13 8.06
C PRO A 182 8.16 4.03 8.59
N LEU A 183 8.01 3.80 9.90
CA LEU A 183 6.72 3.79 10.59
C LEU A 183 6.48 5.06 11.43
N THR A 184 7.33 6.08 11.30
CA THR A 184 7.13 7.37 11.94
C THR A 184 5.77 7.96 11.57
N GLY A 185 4.94 8.24 12.58
CA GLY A 185 3.59 8.77 12.40
C GLY A 185 2.55 7.76 11.89
N ALA A 186 2.92 6.48 11.70
CA ALA A 186 2.01 5.47 11.18
C ALA A 186 0.91 5.06 12.17
N GLN A 187 1.20 5.04 13.47
CA GLN A 187 0.29 4.49 14.49
C GLN A 187 -1.16 5.00 14.39
N PRO A 188 -1.46 6.32 14.39
CA PRO A 188 -2.84 6.80 14.29
C PRO A 188 -3.53 6.43 12.96
N ILE A 189 -2.76 6.26 11.87
CA ILE A 189 -3.27 5.82 10.56
C ILE A 189 -3.71 4.35 10.63
N PHE A 190 -2.91 3.50 11.27
CA PHE A 190 -3.26 2.08 11.45
C PHE A 190 -4.38 1.87 12.47
N GLU A 191 -4.50 2.72 13.49
CA GLU A 191 -5.66 2.73 14.39
C GLU A 191 -6.95 3.06 13.61
N ALA A 192 -6.89 4.05 12.71
CA ALA A 192 -8.00 4.39 11.82
C ALA A 192 -8.33 3.26 10.82
N LEU A 193 -7.31 2.60 10.25
CA LEU A 193 -7.48 1.45 9.34
C LEU A 193 -8.30 0.33 9.97
N LEU A 194 -8.00 -0.02 11.24
CA LEU A 194 -8.67 -1.10 11.95
C LEU A 194 -10.02 -0.71 12.56
N LYS A 195 -10.43 0.56 12.46
CA LYS A 195 -11.70 1.01 13.03
C LYS A 195 -12.86 0.17 12.46
N GLY A 196 -13.55 -0.54 13.35
CA GLY A 196 -14.68 -1.43 13.02
C GLY A 196 -14.36 -2.92 12.95
N ILE A 197 -13.08 -3.33 12.88
CA ILE A 197 -12.61 -4.70 12.61
C ILE A 197 -12.11 -5.46 13.85
#